data_AF-A0A076PUR1-F1
#
_entry.id   AF-A0A076PUR1-F1
#
_cell.length_a   1.000
_cell.length_b   1.000
_cell.length_c   1.000
_cell.angle_alpha   90.00
_cell.angle_beta   90.00
_cell.angle_gamma   90.00
#
_symmetry.space_group_name_H-M   'P 1'
#
loop_
_entity.id
_entity.type
_entity.pdbx_description
1 polymer ?
#
loop_
_entity_poly.entity_id
_entity_poly.type
_entity_poly.pdbx_seq_one_letter_code
_entity_poly.pdbx_strand_id
1 'polypeptide(L)'
;MNKILKKCTCILLSFIVVSTPLTGGAQVVNPDTNLCRETGIAFAFLNGVQTTESQANRALQELKRIHGQTAPGGDQIKYETLYNYSNGFEDFVETFEQRLQEQEGLLAGRYELFFEALNGGGSWWSSIVNTVSAAAGLLTGFVDWYKSAAISQLSSLLAQPPTLANYMEHQSRIDNWILEGKKILFVAHSQGNLFANAAYAYAAPKSAAGSVKVVHIAPASPTLNGEHTLADLDLVINGLRAVGTVASITDSIPGYLLRPTGVNGEKDLLGHGLIEIYINPGLDISNRVKSHITTALSTLVAPPAQATSGFFTTTLTWDGSGDVDLHTYEPSGSHVYYRNMRGTSGYLDVDNTVAYGPEHYYASCDSARLQEGTYRVAIANYARAAGRVATVQVASWDDGVLGTKSVTLGAATGDDPVYAMFNVVVSKNAQNGKYSATLAPLAP
;
A
#
# COMPACT_ATOMS: atom_id res chain seq x y z
N MET A 1 12.83 -25.92 80.22
CA MET A 1 12.30 -27.29 80.08
C MET A 1 11.27 -27.28 78.97
N ASN A 2 11.62 -27.77 77.75
CA ASN A 2 10.72 -28.08 76.60
C ASN A 2 9.89 -26.90 76.02
N LYS A 3 9.56 -26.76 74.74
CA LYS A 3 9.87 -27.43 73.46
C LYS A 3 9.13 -26.61 72.38
N ILE A 4 9.56 -26.79 71.12
CA ILE A 4 8.83 -26.50 69.85
C ILE A 4 9.11 -25.14 69.19
N LEU A 5 10.18 -25.20 68.39
CA LEU A 5 10.47 -24.41 67.21
C LEU A 5 9.40 -24.69 66.12
N LYS A 6 8.61 -23.69 65.71
CA LYS A 6 7.83 -23.75 64.46
C LYS A 6 8.64 -23.08 63.35
N LYS A 7 9.14 -23.90 62.41
CA LYS A 7 9.69 -23.45 61.13
C LYS A 7 8.53 -22.99 60.24
N CYS A 8 8.48 -21.70 59.89
CA CYS A 8 7.73 -21.24 58.72
C CYS A 8 8.67 -21.27 57.51
N THR A 9 8.52 -22.31 56.69
CA THR A 9 9.18 -22.42 55.39
C THR A 9 8.36 -21.61 54.38
N CYS A 10 8.80 -20.41 54.02
CA CYS A 10 8.30 -19.73 52.82
C CYS A 10 8.85 -20.46 51.59
N ILE A 11 8.01 -21.29 50.98
CA ILE A 11 8.27 -21.82 49.64
C ILE A 11 7.91 -20.71 48.66
N LEU A 12 8.91 -19.97 48.16
CA LEU A 12 8.77 -19.23 46.91
C LEU A 12 8.65 -20.27 45.79
N LEU A 13 7.43 -20.53 45.31
CA LEU A 13 7.23 -21.12 44.00
C LEU A 13 7.55 -20.03 42.96
N SER A 14 8.79 -19.99 42.51
CA SER A 14 9.15 -19.32 41.27
C SER A 14 8.56 -20.13 40.11
N PHE A 15 7.34 -19.78 39.69
CA PHE A 15 6.83 -20.16 38.38
C PHE A 15 7.63 -19.38 37.34
N ILE A 16 8.74 -19.95 36.88
CA ILE A 16 9.33 -19.56 35.60
C ILE A 16 8.41 -20.19 34.56
N VAL A 17 7.40 -19.42 34.13
CA VAL A 17 6.73 -19.70 32.86
C VAL A 17 7.77 -19.37 31.80
N VAL A 18 8.49 -20.39 31.33
CA VAL A 18 9.20 -20.31 30.07
C VAL A 18 8.10 -20.24 29.01
N SER A 19 7.65 -19.04 28.70
CA SER A 19 6.91 -18.78 27.47
C SER A 19 7.92 -18.99 26.35
N THR A 20 8.02 -20.22 25.85
CA THR A 20 8.56 -20.43 24.51
C THR A 20 7.64 -19.64 23.58
N PRO A 21 8.13 -18.60 22.88
CA PRO A 21 7.34 -18.02 21.81
C PRO A 21 7.08 -19.17 20.84
N LEU A 22 5.81 -19.57 20.70
CA LEU A 22 5.38 -20.28 19.51
C LEU A 22 5.65 -19.29 18.37
N THR A 23 6.82 -19.41 17.75
CA THR A 23 7.07 -18.79 16.46
C THR A 23 5.94 -19.28 15.55
N GLY A 24 5.10 -18.37 15.07
CA GLY A 24 4.08 -18.66 14.08
C GLY A 24 4.77 -19.19 12.82
N GLY A 25 4.96 -20.51 12.76
CA GLY A 25 5.48 -21.17 11.59
C GLY A 25 4.42 -21.12 10.50
N ALA A 26 4.85 -20.89 9.25
CA ALA A 26 3.98 -20.92 8.09
C ALA A 26 3.07 -22.15 8.10
N GLN A 27 1.82 -21.97 7.66
CA GLN A 27 0.87 -23.08 7.55
C GLN A 27 1.46 -24.20 6.68
N VAL A 28 1.53 -25.42 7.22
CA VAL A 28 1.94 -26.60 6.44
C VAL A 28 0.76 -27.00 5.56
N VAL A 29 0.85 -26.68 4.27
CA VAL A 29 -0.18 -26.95 3.27
C VAL A 29 0.33 -27.95 2.25
N ASN A 30 -0.52 -28.89 1.83
CA ASN A 30 -0.19 -29.80 0.73
C ASN A 30 -0.04 -29.00 -0.58
N PRO A 31 1.08 -29.11 -1.31
CA PRO A 31 1.28 -28.43 -2.58
C PRO A 31 0.15 -28.63 -3.60
N ASP A 32 -0.48 -29.81 -3.62
CA ASP A 32 -1.56 -30.13 -4.57
C ASP A 32 -2.87 -29.39 -4.28
N THR A 33 -3.06 -28.95 -3.03
CA THR A 33 -4.26 -28.24 -2.58
C THR A 33 -3.99 -26.80 -2.19
N ASN A 34 -2.75 -26.33 -2.35
CA ASN A 34 -2.34 -24.99 -1.96
C ASN A 34 -2.83 -23.93 -2.95
N LEU A 35 -3.72 -23.07 -2.48
CA LEU A 35 -4.28 -21.94 -3.22
C LEU A 35 -3.36 -20.72 -3.22
N CYS A 36 -2.39 -20.66 -2.30
CA CYS A 36 -1.51 -19.53 -2.13
C CYS A 36 -0.08 -19.87 -2.54
N ARG A 37 0.67 -18.85 -2.94
CA ARG A 37 2.12 -18.91 -3.02
C ARG A 37 2.71 -18.13 -1.85
N GLU A 38 3.64 -18.74 -1.13
CA GLU A 38 4.39 -18.01 -0.11
C GLU A 38 5.15 -16.86 -0.78
N THR A 39 4.92 -15.66 -0.27
CA THR A 39 5.62 -14.44 -0.69
C THR A 39 6.54 -13.99 0.43
N GLY A 40 7.82 -13.80 0.13
CA GLY A 40 8.79 -13.33 1.11
C GLY A 40 8.94 -11.81 1.12
N ILE A 41 8.45 -11.13 0.07
CA ILE A 41 8.61 -9.68 -0.13
C ILE A 41 7.27 -9.05 -0.48
N ALA A 42 6.90 -7.99 0.24
CA ALA A 42 5.89 -7.02 -0.17
C ALA A 42 6.57 -5.85 -0.89
N PHE A 43 6.30 -5.72 -2.19
CA PHE A 43 6.65 -4.58 -3.02
C PHE A 43 5.44 -3.65 -3.06
N ALA A 44 5.55 -2.51 -2.38
CA ALA A 44 4.50 -1.53 -2.25
C ALA A 44 4.81 -0.30 -3.12
N PHE A 45 4.00 -0.06 -4.15
CA PHE A 45 4.09 1.14 -4.98
C PHE A 45 3.21 2.25 -4.40
N LEU A 46 3.78 3.45 -4.27
CA LEU A 46 3.08 4.67 -3.85
C LEU A 46 3.04 5.69 -5.00
N ASN A 47 1.85 5.94 -5.53
CA ASN A 47 1.65 6.81 -6.69
C ASN A 47 1.79 8.30 -6.35
N GLY A 48 2.06 9.13 -7.36
CA GLY A 48 1.92 10.58 -7.24
C GLY A 48 0.46 11.02 -7.13
N VAL A 49 0.20 12.31 -6.86
CA VAL A 49 -1.16 12.84 -6.93
C VAL A 49 -1.65 12.87 -8.38
N GLN A 50 -2.96 13.10 -8.58
CA GLN A 50 -3.56 13.16 -9.92
C GLN A 50 -3.32 11.89 -10.75
N THR A 51 -3.15 10.76 -10.06
CA THR A 51 -3.04 9.44 -10.68
C THR A 51 -4.27 8.65 -10.28
N THR A 52 -5.07 8.22 -11.25
CA THR A 52 -6.19 7.29 -11.00
C THR A 52 -5.69 5.92 -10.53
N GLU A 53 -6.53 5.15 -9.85
CA GLU A 53 -6.17 3.76 -9.44
C GLU A 53 -5.74 2.90 -10.64
N SER A 54 -6.40 3.06 -11.79
CA SER A 54 -6.05 2.35 -13.03
C SER A 54 -4.63 2.69 -13.51
N GLN A 55 -4.25 3.97 -13.47
CA GLN A 55 -2.90 4.42 -13.84
C GLN A 55 -1.85 3.94 -12.84
N ALA A 56 -2.15 4.00 -11.53
CA ALA A 56 -1.25 3.51 -10.49
C ALA A 56 -1.01 1.99 -10.64
N ASN A 57 -2.08 1.23 -10.91
CA ASN A 57 -1.98 -0.21 -11.15
C ASN A 57 -1.24 -0.54 -12.44
N ARG A 58 -1.42 0.26 -13.51
CA ARG A 58 -0.62 0.11 -14.74
C ARG A 58 0.87 0.32 -14.47
N ALA A 59 1.25 1.33 -13.70
CA ALA A 59 2.63 1.56 -13.30
C ALA A 59 3.19 0.38 -12.47
N LEU A 60 2.41 -0.14 -11.51
CA LEU A 60 2.80 -1.32 -10.74
C LEU A 60 3.01 -2.55 -11.63
N GLN A 61 2.16 -2.77 -12.65
CA GLN A 61 2.34 -3.88 -13.59
C GLN A 61 3.61 -3.74 -14.43
N GLU A 62 3.99 -2.52 -14.83
CA GLU A 62 5.26 -2.31 -15.53
C GLU A 62 6.47 -2.55 -14.63
N LEU A 63 6.42 -2.11 -13.36
CA LEU A 63 7.45 -2.45 -12.37
C LEU A 63 7.56 -3.98 -12.19
N LYS A 64 6.43 -4.67 -12.07
CA LYS A 64 6.37 -6.13 -12.00
C LYS A 64 6.95 -6.80 -13.26
N ARG A 65 6.70 -6.26 -14.45
CA ARG A 65 7.26 -6.76 -15.71
C ARG A 65 8.79 -6.60 -15.76
N ILE A 66 9.31 -5.48 -15.25
CA ILE A 66 10.75 -5.17 -15.24
C ILE A 66 11.51 -6.01 -14.21
N HIS A 67 10.92 -6.22 -13.02
CA HIS A 67 11.58 -6.84 -11.88
C HIS A 67 11.22 -8.32 -11.67
N GLY A 68 10.19 -8.82 -12.37
CA GLY A 68 9.73 -10.20 -12.27
C GLY A 68 9.01 -10.51 -10.95
N GLN A 69 8.65 -11.77 -10.74
CA GLN A 69 7.93 -12.22 -9.54
C GLN A 69 8.87 -12.79 -8.47
N THR A 70 10.17 -12.86 -8.73
CA THR A 70 11.15 -13.51 -7.86
C THR A 70 12.34 -12.58 -7.69
N ALA A 71 12.65 -12.24 -6.45
CA ALA A 71 13.81 -11.41 -6.13
C ALA A 71 15.11 -12.18 -6.39
N PRO A 72 16.26 -11.49 -6.52
CA PRO A 72 17.56 -12.14 -6.70
C PRO A 72 17.91 -13.20 -5.63
N GLY A 73 17.36 -13.05 -4.41
CA GLY A 73 17.52 -14.02 -3.31
C GLY A 73 16.60 -15.25 -3.38
N GLY A 74 15.73 -15.36 -4.39
CA GLY A 74 14.80 -16.48 -4.58
C GLY A 74 13.39 -16.27 -3.99
N ASP A 75 13.20 -15.27 -3.15
CA ASP A 75 11.90 -14.97 -2.56
C ASP A 75 10.90 -14.46 -3.60
N GLN A 76 9.65 -14.93 -3.48
CA GLN A 76 8.57 -14.41 -4.31
C GLN A 76 8.16 -13.00 -3.86
N ILE A 77 7.89 -12.15 -4.84
CA ILE A 77 7.51 -10.74 -4.67
C ILE A 77 6.00 -10.60 -4.87
N LYS A 78 5.31 -10.11 -3.84
CA LYS A 78 3.94 -9.62 -3.92
C LYS A 78 3.96 -8.15 -4.27
N TYR A 79 3.32 -7.77 -5.36
CA TYR A 79 3.20 -6.38 -5.80
C TYR A 79 1.83 -5.84 -5.39
N GLU A 80 1.81 -4.73 -4.67
CA GLU A 80 0.60 -4.03 -4.23
C GLU A 80 0.76 -2.52 -4.37
N THR A 81 -0.35 -1.82 -4.63
CA THR A 81 -0.40 -0.36 -4.63
C THR A 81 -0.87 0.08 -3.25
N LEU A 82 -0.08 0.88 -2.53
CA LEU A 82 -0.59 1.68 -1.42
C LEU A 82 -1.09 2.98 -2.02
N TYR A 83 -2.35 2.97 -2.44
CA TYR A 83 -2.89 4.05 -3.26
C TYR A 83 -3.02 5.33 -2.45
N ASN A 84 -2.50 6.41 -3.01
CA ASN A 84 -2.57 7.73 -2.44
C ASN A 84 -3.80 8.44 -2.98
N TYR A 85 -4.89 8.42 -2.23
CA TYR A 85 -6.09 9.18 -2.56
C TYR A 85 -5.74 10.67 -2.63
N SER A 86 -5.87 11.26 -3.81
CA SER A 86 -5.87 12.70 -4.00
C SER A 86 -7.22 13.08 -4.60
N ASN A 87 -8.07 13.77 -3.84
CA ASN A 87 -9.35 14.32 -4.34
C ASN A 87 -9.15 15.22 -5.59
N GLY A 88 -7.93 15.71 -5.78
CA GLY A 88 -7.59 16.65 -6.84
C GLY A 88 -7.35 16.06 -8.23
N PHE A 89 -7.81 14.85 -8.59
CA PHE A 89 -7.83 14.47 -10.03
C PHE A 89 -9.08 15.00 -10.72
N GLU A 90 -10.25 14.89 -10.09
CA GLU A 90 -11.51 15.44 -10.61
C GLU A 90 -11.48 16.99 -10.59
N ASP A 91 -11.12 17.61 -9.45
CA ASP A 91 -10.94 19.06 -9.35
C ASP A 91 -9.88 19.61 -10.33
N PHE A 92 -8.88 18.78 -10.67
CA PHE A 92 -7.84 19.15 -11.63
C PHE A 92 -8.34 19.09 -13.09
N VAL A 93 -9.16 18.10 -13.44
CA VAL A 93 -9.88 18.09 -14.73
C VAL A 93 -10.84 19.28 -14.81
N GLU A 94 -11.55 19.60 -13.73
CA GLU A 94 -12.47 20.75 -13.69
C GLU A 94 -11.72 22.09 -13.89
N THR A 95 -10.62 22.32 -13.19
CA THR A 95 -9.81 23.55 -13.36
C THR A 95 -9.11 23.60 -14.71
N PHE A 96 -8.77 22.45 -15.30
CA PHE A 96 -8.29 22.37 -16.68
C PHE A 96 -9.36 22.81 -17.69
N GLU A 97 -10.62 22.37 -17.52
CA GLU A 97 -11.75 22.83 -18.33
C GLU A 97 -11.93 24.34 -18.23
N GLN A 98 -11.86 24.90 -17.03
CA GLN A 98 -11.93 26.35 -16.82
C GLN A 98 -10.82 27.08 -17.60
N ARG A 99 -9.58 26.57 -17.56
CA ARG A 99 -8.46 27.18 -18.29
C ARG A 99 -8.60 27.07 -19.81
N LEU A 100 -9.17 25.98 -20.33
CA LEU A 100 -9.50 25.83 -21.76
C LEU A 100 -10.60 26.81 -22.21
N GLN A 101 -11.58 27.08 -21.35
CA GLN A 101 -12.62 28.07 -21.62
C GLN A 101 -12.07 29.50 -21.65
N GLU A 102 -11.09 29.81 -20.78
CA GLU A 102 -10.41 31.13 -20.75
C GLU A 102 -9.56 31.41 -22.00
N GLN A 103 -9.07 30.37 -22.69
CA GLN A 103 -8.22 30.47 -23.90
C GLN A 103 -9.06 30.46 -25.20
N GLU A 104 -10.08 31.31 -25.26
CA GLU A 104 -10.97 31.53 -26.43
C GLU A 104 -11.97 30.40 -26.74
N GLY A 105 -12.18 29.42 -25.85
CA GLY A 105 -13.26 28.43 -25.96
C GLY A 105 -13.20 27.46 -27.15
N LEU A 106 -12.21 27.60 -28.03
CA LEU A 106 -12.00 26.79 -29.24
C LEU A 106 -11.78 25.30 -28.95
N LEU A 107 -11.41 24.95 -27.71
CA LEU A 107 -10.97 23.62 -27.31
C LEU A 107 -11.83 22.99 -26.19
N ALA A 108 -12.97 23.60 -25.84
CA ALA A 108 -13.85 23.10 -24.80
C ALA A 108 -14.37 21.68 -25.10
N GLY A 109 -14.35 20.79 -24.09
CA GLY A 109 -14.82 19.40 -24.20
C GLY A 109 -13.89 18.42 -24.92
N ARG A 110 -12.65 18.83 -25.22
CA ARG A 110 -11.65 18.05 -25.96
C ARG A 110 -10.53 17.55 -25.03
N TYR A 111 -10.90 16.74 -24.04
CA TYR A 111 -10.00 16.22 -22.99
C TYR A 111 -8.79 15.44 -23.53
N GLU A 112 -8.95 14.80 -24.68
CA GLU A 112 -7.87 14.08 -25.37
C GLU A 112 -6.70 15.01 -25.74
N LEU A 113 -6.96 16.31 -25.96
CA LEU A 113 -5.94 17.28 -26.34
C LEU A 113 -4.99 17.61 -25.19
N PHE A 114 -5.48 17.54 -23.96
CA PHE A 114 -4.67 17.66 -22.76
C PHE A 114 -3.62 16.56 -22.69
N PHE A 115 -4.07 15.32 -22.85
CA PHE A 115 -3.21 14.14 -22.79
C PHE A 115 -2.25 14.12 -23.97
N GLU A 116 -2.70 14.43 -25.18
CA GLU A 116 -1.79 14.59 -26.31
C GLU A 116 -0.77 15.72 -26.07
N ALA A 117 -1.15 16.86 -25.50
CA ALA A 117 -0.23 17.96 -25.22
C ALA A 117 0.84 17.59 -24.18
N LEU A 118 0.47 16.90 -23.09
CA LEU A 118 1.42 16.41 -22.10
C LEU A 118 2.31 15.29 -22.63
N ASN A 119 1.77 14.47 -23.54
CA ASN A 119 2.56 13.49 -24.28
C ASN A 119 3.39 14.14 -25.41
N GLY A 120 3.30 15.46 -25.53
CA GLY A 120 4.01 16.36 -26.43
C GLY A 120 3.61 16.28 -27.90
N GLY A 121 2.41 15.77 -28.16
CA GLY A 121 1.67 15.93 -29.40
C GLY A 121 0.79 14.73 -29.74
N GLY A 122 0.09 14.85 -30.86
CA GLY A 122 -0.70 13.81 -31.51
C GLY A 122 -0.90 14.18 -32.99
N SER A 123 -1.59 13.32 -33.76
CA SER A 123 -1.89 13.62 -35.18
C SER A 123 -2.60 14.97 -35.33
N TRP A 124 -3.39 15.32 -34.32
CA TRP A 124 -4.09 16.58 -34.21
C TRP A 124 -3.17 17.76 -33.84
N TRP A 125 -2.35 17.68 -32.78
CA TRP A 125 -1.41 18.77 -32.43
C TRP A 125 -0.37 19.01 -33.51
N SER A 126 0.08 17.96 -34.19
CA SER A 126 0.97 18.05 -35.35
C SER A 126 0.32 18.85 -36.49
N SER A 127 -0.98 18.69 -36.68
CA SER A 127 -1.74 19.44 -37.69
C SER A 127 -1.92 20.91 -37.30
N ILE A 128 -2.05 21.21 -36.01
CA ILE A 128 -2.28 22.58 -35.51
C ILE A 128 -1.00 23.40 -35.40
N VAL A 129 0.08 22.84 -34.86
CA VAL A 129 1.36 23.55 -34.74
C VAL A 129 1.94 23.89 -36.12
N ASN A 130 1.73 23.02 -37.12
CA ASN A 130 2.14 23.28 -38.50
C ASN A 130 1.27 24.31 -39.23
N THR A 131 0.04 24.56 -38.75
CA THR A 131 -0.92 25.48 -39.41
C THR A 131 -1.00 26.83 -38.69
N VAL A 132 -0.71 26.88 -37.38
CA VAL A 132 -0.88 28.06 -36.53
C VAL A 132 0.34 28.24 -35.62
N SER A 133 1.19 29.23 -35.93
CA SER A 133 2.39 29.55 -35.14
C SER A 133 2.10 29.98 -33.69
N ALA A 134 0.89 30.47 -33.39
CA ALA A 134 0.42 30.76 -32.04
C ALA A 134 0.21 29.50 -31.17
N ALA A 135 0.07 28.31 -31.78
CA ALA A 135 -0.18 27.07 -31.04
C ALA A 135 1.03 26.56 -30.24
N ALA A 136 2.25 26.95 -30.62
CA ALA A 136 3.44 26.69 -29.81
C ALA A 136 3.36 27.41 -28.44
N GLY A 137 2.83 28.65 -28.44
CA GLY A 137 2.56 29.42 -27.22
C GLY A 137 1.50 28.79 -26.33
N LEU A 138 0.49 28.16 -26.92
CA LEU A 138 -0.55 27.42 -26.20
C LEU A 138 0.05 26.20 -25.48
N LEU A 139 0.88 25.41 -26.16
CA LEU A 139 1.56 24.25 -25.55
C LEU A 139 2.43 24.65 -24.37
N THR A 140 3.24 25.71 -24.51
CA THR A 140 4.03 26.25 -23.40
C THR A 140 3.15 26.74 -22.25
N GLY A 141 2.03 27.39 -22.57
CA GLY A 141 1.05 27.83 -21.55
C GLY A 141 0.42 26.66 -20.78
N PHE A 142 0.14 25.54 -21.45
CA PHE A 142 -0.36 24.33 -20.79
C PHE A 142 0.70 23.70 -19.88
N VAL A 143 1.95 23.63 -20.33
CA VAL A 143 3.07 23.12 -19.51
C VAL A 143 3.27 23.97 -18.25
N ASP A 144 3.27 25.30 -18.40
CA ASP A 144 3.45 26.23 -17.28
C ASP A 144 2.27 26.18 -16.30
N TRP A 145 1.04 26.07 -16.82
CA TRP A 145 -0.15 25.86 -16.01
C TRP A 145 -0.08 24.54 -15.23
N TYR A 146 0.23 23.43 -15.89
CA TYR A 146 0.33 22.11 -15.26
C TYR A 146 1.37 22.11 -14.14
N LYS A 147 2.56 22.66 -14.42
CA LYS A 147 3.62 22.82 -13.44
C LYS A 147 3.14 23.61 -12.21
N SER A 148 2.41 24.70 -12.44
CA SER A 148 1.84 25.53 -11.37
C SER A 148 0.77 24.80 -10.56
N ALA A 149 -0.09 24.02 -11.23
CA ALA A 149 -1.10 23.19 -10.58
C ALA A 149 -0.48 22.09 -9.71
N ALA A 150 0.58 21.42 -10.18
CA ALA A 150 1.32 20.43 -9.39
C ALA A 150 1.99 21.06 -8.15
N ILE A 151 2.56 22.26 -8.28
CA ILE A 151 3.11 23.03 -7.15
C ILE A 151 2.00 23.40 -6.14
N SER A 152 0.84 23.86 -6.64
CA SER A 152 -0.32 24.21 -5.80
C SER A 152 -0.85 22.99 -5.05
N GLN A 153 -0.99 21.85 -5.72
CA GLN A 153 -1.47 20.62 -5.12
C GLN A 153 -0.51 20.11 -4.04
N LEU A 154 0.80 20.23 -4.24
CA LEU A 154 1.76 19.91 -3.19
C LEU A 154 1.62 20.86 -2.00
N SER A 155 1.49 22.16 -2.24
CA SER A 155 1.29 23.16 -1.18
C SER A 155 0.02 22.87 -0.39
N SER A 156 -1.05 22.46 -1.10
CA SER A 156 -2.28 21.97 -0.51
C SER A 156 -2.06 20.71 0.31
N LEU A 157 -1.35 19.70 -0.19
CA LEU A 157 -1.01 18.50 0.59
C LEU A 157 -0.14 18.78 1.82
N LEU A 158 0.72 19.78 1.79
CA LEU A 158 1.51 20.20 2.95
C LEU A 158 0.65 20.97 3.96
N ALA A 159 -0.31 21.76 3.49
CA ALA A 159 -1.24 22.53 4.34
C ALA A 159 -2.39 21.69 4.90
N GLN A 160 -2.88 20.75 4.10
CA GLN A 160 -3.94 19.79 4.37
C GLN A 160 -3.37 18.39 4.06
N PRO A 161 -2.65 17.79 5.03
CA PRO A 161 -2.07 16.47 4.85
C PRO A 161 -3.14 15.45 4.42
N PRO A 162 -2.72 14.38 3.72
CA PRO A 162 -3.61 13.30 3.30
C PRO A 162 -4.54 12.87 4.43
N THR A 163 -5.77 12.48 4.09
CA THR A 163 -6.79 12.16 5.10
C THR A 163 -6.25 11.12 6.08
N LEU A 164 -6.54 11.31 7.37
CA LEU A 164 -6.17 10.35 8.42
C LEU A 164 -6.55 8.91 8.04
N ALA A 165 -7.68 8.74 7.35
CA ALA A 165 -8.14 7.47 6.81
C ALA A 165 -7.12 6.79 5.86
N ASN A 166 -6.50 7.54 4.95
CA ASN A 166 -5.52 6.97 4.01
C ASN A 166 -4.26 6.46 4.73
N TYR A 167 -3.74 7.24 5.69
CA TYR A 167 -2.61 6.78 6.50
C TYR A 167 -2.96 5.55 7.33
N MET A 168 -4.16 5.49 7.92
CA MET A 168 -4.62 4.33 8.69
C MET A 168 -4.73 3.07 7.81
N GLU A 169 -5.19 3.21 6.58
CA GLU A 169 -5.27 2.10 5.63
C GLU A 169 -3.88 1.55 5.28
N HIS A 170 -2.91 2.42 4.97
CA HIS A 170 -1.54 1.98 4.70
C HIS A 170 -0.91 1.34 5.93
N GLN A 171 -1.08 1.97 7.09
CA GLN A 171 -0.53 1.48 8.36
C GLN A 171 -1.07 0.10 8.72
N SER A 172 -2.37 -0.15 8.54
CA SER A 172 -2.97 -1.47 8.78
C SER A 172 -2.39 -2.53 7.86
N ARG A 173 -2.16 -2.20 6.57
CA ARG A 173 -1.54 -3.12 5.62
C ARG A 173 -0.08 -3.42 5.96
N ILE A 174 0.66 -2.38 6.36
CA ILE A 174 2.04 -2.49 6.80
C ILE A 174 2.16 -3.36 8.06
N ASP A 175 1.29 -3.15 9.06
CA ASP A 175 1.29 -3.96 10.27
C ASP A 175 1.05 -5.44 9.96
N ASN A 176 0.13 -5.76 9.04
CA ASN A 176 -0.07 -7.13 8.58
C ASN A 176 1.21 -7.72 7.97
N TRP A 177 1.86 -7.03 7.03
CA TRP A 177 3.13 -7.52 6.44
C TRP A 177 4.24 -7.72 7.48
N ILE A 178 4.33 -6.85 8.48
CA ILE A 178 5.31 -6.97 9.58
C ILE A 178 5.00 -8.22 10.41
N LEU A 179 3.74 -8.45 10.76
CA LEU A 179 3.32 -9.65 11.48
C LEU A 179 3.63 -10.92 10.69
N GLU A 180 3.33 -10.94 9.39
CA GLU A 180 3.61 -12.08 8.51
C GLU A 180 5.12 -12.30 8.24
N GLY A 181 6.00 -11.46 8.79
CA GLY A 181 7.44 -11.59 8.59
C GLY A 181 7.90 -11.22 7.17
N LYS A 182 7.15 -10.38 6.45
CA LYS A 182 7.52 -9.96 5.09
C LYS A 182 8.66 -8.97 5.12
N LYS A 183 9.53 -9.07 4.11
CA LYS A 183 10.43 -7.98 3.71
C LYS A 183 9.62 -6.92 2.97
N ILE A 184 9.81 -5.64 3.29
CA ILE A 184 9.00 -4.56 2.72
C ILE A 184 9.88 -3.64 1.87
N LEU A 185 9.51 -3.48 0.60
CA LEU A 185 10.10 -2.49 -0.29
C LEU A 185 9.04 -1.46 -0.69
N PHE A 186 9.22 -0.22 -0.24
CA PHE A 186 8.46 0.91 -0.76
C PHE A 186 9.13 1.47 -2.00
N VAL A 187 8.37 1.64 -3.08
CA VAL A 187 8.81 2.33 -4.30
C VAL A 187 7.82 3.44 -4.58
N ALA A 188 8.31 4.67 -4.72
CA ALA A 188 7.43 5.81 -4.85
C ALA A 188 7.85 6.74 -5.98
N HIS A 189 6.86 7.31 -6.64
CA HIS A 189 7.06 8.27 -7.72
C HIS A 189 6.49 9.65 -7.34
N SER A 190 7.21 10.72 -7.71
CA SER A 190 6.73 12.09 -7.57
C SER A 190 6.38 12.42 -6.10
N GLN A 191 5.13 12.79 -5.85
CA GLN A 191 4.58 13.16 -4.56
C GLN A 191 4.29 11.97 -3.66
N GLY A 192 4.19 10.76 -4.25
CA GLY A 192 4.07 9.51 -3.49
C GLY A 192 5.22 9.31 -2.52
N ASN A 193 6.36 9.97 -2.74
CA ASN A 193 7.51 9.97 -1.84
C ASN A 193 7.21 10.58 -0.45
N LEU A 194 6.22 11.47 -0.32
CA LEU A 194 5.76 11.95 0.99
C LEU A 194 5.11 10.82 1.79
N PHE A 195 4.25 10.05 1.15
CA PHE A 195 3.60 8.88 1.72
C PHE A 195 4.61 7.77 2.02
N ALA A 196 5.57 7.56 1.13
CA ALA A 196 6.62 6.55 1.32
C ALA A 196 7.49 6.86 2.54
N ASN A 197 7.79 8.14 2.78
CA ASN A 197 8.51 8.58 3.96
C ASN A 197 7.69 8.36 5.24
N ALA A 198 6.38 8.64 5.22
CA ALA A 198 5.50 8.36 6.36
C ALA A 198 5.37 6.85 6.62
N ALA A 199 5.19 6.04 5.56
CA ALA A 199 5.13 4.59 5.64
C ALA A 199 6.42 3.98 6.18
N TYR A 200 7.59 4.47 5.72
CA TYR A 200 8.88 4.04 6.22
C TYR A 200 9.07 4.40 7.70
N ALA A 201 8.77 5.64 8.09
CA ALA A 201 8.87 6.11 9.47
C ALA A 201 7.98 5.30 10.42
N TYR A 202 6.85 4.79 9.92
CA TYR A 202 5.95 3.91 10.66
C TYR A 202 6.47 2.47 10.74
N ALA A 203 6.91 1.90 9.61
CA ALA A 203 7.26 0.49 9.48
C ALA A 203 8.62 0.14 10.09
N ALA A 204 9.63 0.99 9.88
CA ALA A 204 11.02 0.69 10.22
C ALA A 204 11.24 0.45 11.72
N PRO A 205 10.67 1.24 12.66
CA PRO A 205 10.82 1.00 14.09
C PRO A 205 10.12 -0.26 14.61
N LYS A 206 9.14 -0.77 13.86
CA LYS A 206 8.36 -1.98 14.20
C LYS A 206 8.93 -3.27 13.61
N SER A 207 9.95 -3.16 12.76
CA SER A 207 10.53 -4.28 12.01
C SER A 207 11.98 -4.53 12.42
N ALA A 208 12.52 -5.70 12.05
CA ALA A 208 13.95 -5.94 12.18
C ALA A 208 14.76 -4.98 11.27
N ALA A 209 15.98 -4.64 11.70
CA ALA A 209 16.85 -3.74 10.94
C ALA A 209 17.13 -4.31 9.53
N GLY A 210 16.93 -3.48 8.50
CA GLY A 210 17.12 -3.89 7.10
C GLY A 210 15.93 -4.62 6.47
N SER A 211 14.83 -4.84 7.20
CA SER A 211 13.61 -5.47 6.66
C SER A 211 12.72 -4.52 5.86
N VAL A 212 12.91 -3.20 6.00
CA VAL A 212 12.17 -2.17 5.28
C VAL A 212 13.16 -1.31 4.50
N LYS A 213 12.90 -1.09 3.21
CA LYS A 213 13.68 -0.19 2.34
C LYS A 213 12.76 0.69 1.50
N VAL A 214 13.32 1.82 1.02
CA VAL A 214 12.63 2.74 0.11
C VAL A 214 13.49 2.95 -1.13
N VAL A 215 12.85 3.06 -2.30
CA VAL A 215 13.44 3.62 -3.52
C VAL A 215 12.60 4.81 -3.95
N HIS A 216 13.27 5.95 -4.07
CA HIS A 216 12.67 7.23 -4.41
C HIS A 216 12.83 7.53 -5.91
N ILE A 217 11.73 7.73 -6.62
CA ILE A 217 11.74 8.11 -8.03
C ILE A 217 11.10 9.51 -8.15
N ALA A 218 11.79 10.44 -8.79
CA ALA A 218 11.35 11.83 -8.93
C ALA A 218 10.86 12.46 -7.61
N PRO A 219 11.59 12.36 -6.48
CA PRO A 219 11.05 12.73 -5.18
C PRO A 219 10.70 14.23 -5.08
N ALA A 220 9.43 14.51 -4.77
CA ALA A 220 8.93 15.85 -4.43
C ALA A 220 9.23 16.26 -2.97
N SER A 221 10.15 15.56 -2.31
CA SER A 221 10.56 15.78 -0.92
C SER A 221 12.08 15.83 -0.83
N PRO A 222 12.66 16.65 0.07
CA PRO A 222 14.08 16.61 0.35
C PRO A 222 14.46 15.42 1.26
N THR A 223 13.49 14.82 1.95
CA THR A 223 13.72 13.66 2.83
C THR A 223 13.84 12.40 1.99
N LEU A 224 14.97 11.72 2.12
CA LEU A 224 15.28 10.47 1.42
C LEU A 224 15.65 9.39 2.44
N ASN A 225 14.84 8.34 2.53
CA ASN A 225 15.07 7.17 3.38
C ASN A 225 15.66 5.98 2.60
N GLY A 226 16.20 6.25 1.41
CA GLY A 226 16.81 5.27 0.52
C GLY A 226 17.38 5.92 -0.74
N GLU A 227 17.80 5.09 -1.68
CA GLU A 227 18.36 5.55 -2.96
C GLU A 227 17.32 6.33 -3.77
N HIS A 228 17.77 7.35 -4.50
CA HIS A 228 16.90 8.18 -5.31
C HIS A 228 17.37 8.36 -6.76
N THR A 229 16.40 8.61 -7.63
CA THR A 229 16.62 8.93 -9.04
C THR A 229 15.80 10.16 -9.42
N LEU A 230 16.44 11.17 -10.01
CA LEU A 230 15.81 12.41 -10.46
C LEU A 230 16.45 12.90 -11.78
N ALA A 231 15.64 13.11 -12.80
CA ALA A 231 16.08 13.63 -14.10
C ALA A 231 16.34 15.14 -14.07
N ASP A 232 17.34 15.61 -14.82
CA ASP A 232 17.69 17.02 -14.95
C ASP A 232 16.63 17.87 -15.66
N LEU A 233 15.90 17.29 -16.61
CA LEU A 233 14.82 17.94 -17.36
C LEU A 233 13.42 17.54 -16.85
N ASP A 234 13.30 17.11 -15.59
CA ASP A 234 12.01 16.93 -14.91
C ASP A 234 11.43 18.30 -14.53
N LEU A 235 10.55 18.84 -15.35
CA LEU A 235 10.00 20.19 -15.21
C LEU A 235 9.08 20.33 -13.99
N VAL A 236 8.47 19.23 -13.54
CA VAL A 236 7.60 19.21 -12.36
C VAL A 236 8.44 19.37 -11.11
N ILE A 237 9.42 18.49 -10.90
CA ILE A 237 10.27 18.52 -9.70
C ILE A 237 11.20 19.74 -9.71
N ASN A 238 11.71 20.16 -10.87
CA ASN A 238 12.48 21.40 -10.94
C ASN A 238 11.61 22.64 -10.70
N GLY A 239 10.32 22.60 -11.02
CA GLY A 239 9.38 23.65 -10.66
C GLY A 239 9.25 23.83 -9.16
N LEU A 240 9.23 22.73 -8.40
CA LEU A 240 9.15 22.75 -6.95
C LEU A 240 10.34 23.44 -6.28
N ARG A 241 11.50 23.52 -6.95
CA ARG A 241 12.68 24.25 -6.43
C ARG A 241 12.41 25.74 -6.22
N ALA A 242 11.42 26.32 -6.91
CA ALA A 242 11.06 27.73 -6.74
C ALA A 242 10.36 28.02 -5.41
N VAL A 243 9.74 27.01 -4.78
CA VAL A 243 8.93 27.16 -3.56
C VAL A 243 9.43 26.33 -2.39
N GLY A 244 10.43 25.47 -2.61
CA GLY A 244 10.94 24.57 -1.58
C GLY A 244 12.24 23.87 -1.98
N THR A 245 12.68 22.95 -1.12
CA THR A 245 13.86 22.12 -1.39
C THR A 245 13.41 20.73 -1.83
N VAL A 246 14.02 20.22 -2.90
CA VAL A 246 13.82 18.85 -3.39
C VAL A 246 15.18 18.17 -3.55
N ALA A 247 15.18 16.84 -3.70
CA ALA A 247 16.40 16.05 -3.89
C ALA A 247 17.28 16.58 -5.04
N SER A 248 18.57 16.25 -5.01
CA SER A 248 19.50 16.59 -6.09
C SER A 248 19.19 15.80 -7.35
N ILE A 249 19.44 16.43 -8.51
CA ILE A 249 19.43 15.75 -9.81
C ILE A 249 20.50 14.66 -9.81
N THR A 250 20.19 13.50 -10.40
CA THR A 250 21.10 12.35 -10.48
C THR A 250 21.47 11.97 -11.91
N ASP A 251 20.59 12.26 -12.87
CA ASP A 251 20.73 11.78 -14.24
C ASP A 251 20.30 12.84 -15.26
N SER A 252 20.92 12.79 -16.44
CA SER A 252 20.53 13.61 -17.58
C SER A 252 19.64 12.84 -18.54
N ILE A 253 18.58 13.48 -19.03
CA ILE A 253 17.72 12.92 -20.08
C ILE A 253 17.78 13.78 -21.35
N PRO A 254 17.55 13.20 -22.54
CA PRO A 254 17.48 13.97 -23.78
C PRO A 254 16.38 15.02 -23.74
N GLY A 255 16.54 16.08 -24.53
CA GLY A 255 15.46 17.03 -24.81
C GLY A 255 14.28 16.35 -25.50
N TYR A 256 13.07 16.90 -25.34
CA TYR A 256 11.80 16.27 -25.73
C TYR A 256 11.79 15.60 -27.12
N LEU A 257 12.29 16.28 -28.16
CA LEU A 257 12.30 15.77 -29.53
C LEU A 257 13.08 14.47 -29.69
N LEU A 258 14.13 14.28 -28.88
CA LEU A 258 15.01 13.12 -28.91
C LEU A 258 14.59 12.02 -27.92
N ARG A 259 13.59 12.26 -27.08
CA ARG A 259 13.09 11.24 -26.15
C ARG A 259 12.37 10.12 -26.93
N PRO A 260 12.67 8.85 -26.66
CA PRO A 260 11.85 7.73 -27.15
C PRO A 260 10.50 7.74 -26.43
N THR A 261 9.51 7.09 -27.04
CA THR A 261 8.24 6.83 -26.37
C THR A 261 8.43 5.82 -25.23
N GLY A 262 7.60 5.90 -24.19
CA GLY A 262 7.47 4.87 -23.18
C GLY A 262 6.84 3.59 -23.73
N VAL A 263 6.75 2.56 -22.89
CA VAL A 263 6.11 1.28 -23.25
C VAL A 263 4.61 1.41 -23.52
N ASN A 264 4.01 2.54 -23.14
CA ASN A 264 2.64 2.90 -23.49
C ASN A 264 2.50 3.55 -24.89
N GLY A 265 3.59 3.79 -25.61
CA GLY A 265 3.58 4.44 -26.92
C GLY A 265 3.62 5.96 -26.89
N GLU A 266 3.64 6.57 -25.71
CA GLU A 266 3.56 8.01 -25.52
C GLU A 266 4.94 8.61 -25.18
N LYS A 267 5.19 9.87 -25.54
CA LYS A 267 6.32 10.62 -24.98
C LYS A 267 5.85 11.38 -23.73
N ASP A 268 6.77 12.05 -23.05
CA ASP A 268 6.42 12.98 -21.97
C ASP A 268 7.20 14.28 -22.14
N LEU A 269 6.46 15.37 -22.34
CA LEU A 269 6.99 16.72 -22.52
C LEU A 269 7.65 17.24 -21.24
N LEU A 270 7.07 16.91 -20.08
CA LEU A 270 7.51 17.39 -18.77
C LEU A 270 8.76 16.68 -18.27
N GLY A 271 9.11 15.52 -18.83
CA GLY A 271 10.28 14.75 -18.37
C GLY A 271 10.09 14.18 -16.96
N HIS A 272 8.86 13.94 -16.54
CA HIS A 272 8.46 13.58 -15.18
C HIS A 272 7.81 12.19 -15.05
N GLY A 273 7.09 11.73 -16.06
CA GLY A 273 6.28 10.52 -16.07
C GLY A 273 7.08 9.27 -15.69
N LEU A 274 6.50 8.43 -14.83
CA LEU A 274 7.18 7.22 -14.39
C LEU A 274 7.47 6.31 -15.59
N ILE A 275 6.45 5.99 -16.40
CA ILE A 275 6.52 5.01 -17.50
C ILE A 275 7.33 5.56 -18.68
N GLU A 276 7.15 6.83 -19.01
CA GLU A 276 7.69 7.50 -20.19
C GLU A 276 9.15 7.92 -19.99
N ILE A 277 9.56 8.17 -18.73
CA ILE A 277 10.89 8.68 -18.40
C ILE A 277 11.65 7.71 -17.49
N TYR A 278 11.17 7.51 -16.27
CA TYR A 278 11.97 6.88 -15.21
C TYR A 278 12.11 5.37 -15.32
N ILE A 279 11.18 4.68 -15.98
CA ILE A 279 11.29 3.23 -16.26
C ILE A 279 11.25 2.93 -17.76
N ASN A 280 11.49 3.93 -18.61
CA ASN A 280 11.56 3.76 -20.05
C ASN A 280 12.89 3.07 -20.45
N PRO A 281 12.86 1.85 -21.02
CA PRO A 281 14.06 1.11 -21.38
C PRO A 281 14.89 1.79 -22.49
N GLY A 282 14.32 2.76 -23.21
CA GLY A 282 15.05 3.58 -24.19
C GLY A 282 15.86 4.73 -23.57
N LEU A 283 15.78 4.92 -22.25
CA LEU A 283 16.50 5.97 -21.52
C LEU A 283 17.42 5.37 -20.45
N ASP A 284 18.66 5.85 -20.37
CA ASP A 284 19.67 5.34 -19.42
C ASP A 284 19.25 5.47 -17.95
N ILE A 285 18.47 6.51 -17.62
CA ILE A 285 17.92 6.73 -16.27
C ILE A 285 17.13 5.53 -15.74
N SER A 286 16.49 4.75 -16.63
CA SER A 286 15.75 3.55 -16.24
C SER A 286 16.65 2.44 -15.69
N ASN A 287 17.91 2.37 -16.14
CA ASN A 287 18.89 1.43 -15.61
C ASN A 287 19.22 1.75 -14.16
N ARG A 288 19.26 3.04 -13.79
CA ARG A 288 19.48 3.48 -12.40
C ARG A 288 18.31 3.07 -11.51
N VAL A 289 17.08 3.38 -11.91
CA VAL A 289 15.87 2.97 -11.17
C VAL A 289 15.85 1.45 -11.00
N LYS A 290 16.10 0.72 -12.09
CA LYS A 290 16.17 -0.75 -12.06
C LYS A 290 17.23 -1.25 -11.08
N SER A 291 18.43 -0.66 -11.12
CA SER A 291 19.55 -1.03 -10.24
C SER A 291 19.23 -0.77 -8.76
N HIS A 292 18.66 0.38 -8.43
CA HIS A 292 18.26 0.70 -7.05
C HIS A 292 17.24 -0.30 -6.50
N ILE A 293 16.20 -0.61 -7.29
CA ILE A 293 15.17 -1.58 -6.89
C ILE A 293 15.76 -2.99 -6.76
N THR A 294 16.56 -3.44 -7.74
CA THR A 294 17.20 -4.77 -7.68
C THR A 294 18.15 -4.89 -6.48
N THR A 295 18.89 -3.83 -6.17
CA THR A 295 19.79 -3.77 -5.00
C THR A 295 18.99 -3.76 -3.69
N ALA A 296 17.89 -3.02 -3.63
CA ALA A 296 17.02 -3.05 -2.46
C ALA A 296 16.46 -4.46 -2.23
N LEU A 297 15.91 -5.09 -3.28
CA LEU A 297 15.38 -6.45 -3.22
C LEU A 297 16.41 -7.50 -2.78
N SER A 298 17.67 -7.38 -3.22
CA SER A 298 18.72 -8.34 -2.86
C SER A 298 19.27 -8.16 -1.44
N THR A 299 19.06 -7.00 -0.83
CA THR A 299 19.64 -6.63 0.47
C THR A 299 18.61 -6.49 1.59
N LEU A 300 17.34 -6.76 1.32
CA LEU A 300 16.30 -6.83 2.35
C LEU A 300 16.52 -8.06 3.24
N VAL A 301 16.40 -7.86 4.55
CA VAL A 301 16.55 -8.91 5.57
C VAL A 301 15.18 -9.37 6.03
N ALA A 302 14.91 -10.68 6.04
CA ALA A 302 13.64 -11.20 6.50
C ALA A 302 13.46 -10.96 8.01
N PRO A 303 12.39 -10.28 8.45
CA PRO A 303 12.05 -10.20 9.86
C PRO A 303 11.47 -11.54 10.37
N PRO A 304 11.50 -11.81 11.68
CA PRO A 304 10.82 -12.98 12.24
C PRO A 304 9.30 -12.87 12.04
N ALA A 305 8.68 -13.93 11.53
CA ALA A 305 7.23 -14.01 11.41
C ALA A 305 6.57 -14.25 12.78
N GLN A 306 5.51 -13.49 13.04
CA GLN A 306 4.63 -13.57 14.22
C GLN A 306 3.22 -14.05 13.86
N ALA A 307 2.83 -13.93 12.58
CA ALA A 307 1.57 -14.39 12.02
C ALA A 307 1.80 -15.16 10.71
N THR A 308 0.75 -15.84 10.26
CA THR A 308 0.72 -16.71 9.09
C THR A 308 -0.08 -16.06 7.97
N SER A 309 0.49 -15.97 6.76
CA SER A 309 -0.29 -15.58 5.58
C SER A 309 -1.39 -16.58 5.29
N GLY A 310 -2.56 -16.10 4.85
CA GLY A 310 -3.73 -16.91 4.48
C GLY A 310 -4.25 -16.65 3.08
N PHE A 311 -5.26 -17.43 2.67
CA PHE A 311 -6.02 -17.16 1.44
C PHE A 311 -6.68 -15.78 1.51
N PHE A 312 -7.17 -15.43 2.69
CA PHE A 312 -7.35 -14.05 3.11
C PHE A 312 -6.96 -13.91 4.59
N THR A 313 -6.62 -12.70 4.98
CA THR A 313 -6.30 -12.32 6.36
C THR A 313 -7.25 -11.22 6.83
N THR A 314 -7.50 -11.18 8.12
CA THR A 314 -8.18 -10.08 8.80
C THR A 314 -7.26 -9.57 9.89
N THR A 315 -6.93 -8.29 9.83
CA THR A 315 -6.03 -7.63 10.79
C THR A 315 -6.80 -6.53 11.50
N LEU A 316 -6.84 -6.62 12.82
CA LEU A 316 -7.44 -5.62 13.71
C LEU A 316 -6.34 -4.83 14.41
N THR A 317 -6.45 -3.51 14.39
CA THR A 317 -5.60 -2.57 15.15
C THR A 317 -6.48 -1.54 15.85
N TRP A 318 -5.97 -0.87 16.88
CA TRP A 318 -6.68 0.25 17.51
C TRP A 318 -5.71 1.27 18.07
N ASP A 319 -6.20 2.46 18.43
CA ASP A 319 -5.36 3.53 18.95
C ASP A 319 -5.24 3.52 20.48
N GLY A 320 -4.07 3.17 21.01
CA GLY A 320 -3.73 3.29 22.42
C GLY A 320 -4.31 2.19 23.32
N SER A 321 -4.35 2.40 24.63
CA SER A 321 -4.64 1.32 25.59
C SER A 321 -6.06 0.75 25.47
N GLY A 322 -6.17 -0.55 25.66
CA GLY A 322 -7.42 -1.29 25.66
C GLY A 322 -7.19 -2.72 25.18
N ASP A 323 -8.25 -3.50 25.23
CA ASP A 323 -8.33 -4.87 24.76
C ASP A 323 -9.53 -4.98 23.81
N VAL A 324 -9.27 -5.30 22.54
CA VAL A 324 -10.27 -5.32 21.47
C VAL A 324 -10.17 -6.63 20.72
N ASP A 325 -11.19 -7.46 20.88
CA ASP A 325 -11.18 -8.82 20.35
C ASP A 325 -11.70 -8.86 18.92
N LEU A 326 -11.01 -9.64 18.08
CA LEU A 326 -11.40 -10.04 16.75
C LEU A 326 -12.22 -11.33 16.79
N HIS A 327 -13.40 -11.28 16.20
CA HIS A 327 -14.29 -12.42 16.07
C HIS A 327 -14.56 -12.72 14.60
N THR A 328 -14.33 -13.96 14.21
CA THR A 328 -14.65 -14.46 12.86
C THR A 328 -15.62 -15.63 12.96
N TYR A 329 -16.78 -15.49 12.32
CA TYR A 329 -17.70 -16.60 12.11
C TYR A 329 -17.49 -17.18 10.72
N GLU A 330 -17.10 -18.45 10.66
CA GLU A 330 -16.86 -19.18 9.41
C GLU A 330 -18.17 -19.73 8.81
N PRO A 331 -18.18 -20.11 7.52
CA PRO A 331 -19.37 -20.65 6.85
C PRO A 331 -19.99 -21.88 7.54
N SER A 332 -19.18 -22.69 8.24
CA SER A 332 -19.66 -23.85 9.01
C SER A 332 -20.45 -23.47 10.27
N GLY A 333 -20.44 -22.20 10.67
CA GLY A 333 -20.92 -21.73 11.97
C GLY A 333 -19.86 -21.77 13.08
N SER A 334 -18.62 -22.16 12.78
CA SER A 334 -17.51 -22.04 13.73
C SER A 334 -17.27 -20.57 14.09
N HIS A 335 -17.15 -20.29 15.39
CA HIS A 335 -16.82 -18.96 15.91
C HIS A 335 -15.37 -18.97 16.40
N VAL A 336 -14.53 -18.19 15.73
CA VAL A 336 -13.10 -18.06 15.99
C VAL A 336 -12.82 -16.75 16.71
N TYR A 337 -12.24 -16.84 17.91
CA TYR A 337 -11.88 -15.71 18.79
C TYR A 337 -10.89 -16.20 19.87
N TYR A 338 -10.41 -15.34 20.78
CA TYR A 338 -9.33 -15.68 21.73
C TYR A 338 -9.54 -16.97 22.56
N ARG A 339 -10.78 -17.32 22.95
CA ARG A 339 -11.05 -18.59 23.67
C ARG A 339 -11.20 -19.81 22.76
N ASN A 340 -11.47 -19.60 21.47
CA ASN A 340 -11.58 -20.65 20.47
C ASN A 340 -10.84 -20.24 19.19
N MET A 341 -9.51 -20.27 19.25
CA MET A 341 -8.66 -19.71 18.20
C MET A 341 -8.69 -20.51 16.89
N ARG A 342 -9.23 -21.74 16.87
CA ARG A 342 -9.23 -22.60 15.68
C ARG A 342 -10.64 -22.82 15.14
N GLY A 343 -10.82 -22.45 13.88
CA GLY A 343 -12.00 -22.81 13.09
C GLY A 343 -11.75 -24.00 12.17
N THR A 344 -12.75 -24.29 11.35
CA THR A 344 -12.67 -25.26 10.25
C THR A 344 -11.72 -24.77 9.18
N SER A 345 -11.88 -23.51 8.78
CA SER A 345 -11.17 -22.89 7.65
C SER A 345 -9.93 -22.11 8.08
N GLY A 346 -9.92 -21.51 9.26
CA GLY A 346 -8.87 -20.58 9.66
C GLY A 346 -8.47 -20.68 11.13
N TYR A 347 -7.66 -19.72 11.55
CA TYR A 347 -7.09 -19.63 12.89
C TYR A 347 -6.80 -18.17 13.26
N LEU A 348 -7.08 -17.79 14.50
CA LEU A 348 -6.63 -16.54 15.12
C LEU A 348 -5.22 -16.79 15.65
N ASP A 349 -4.19 -16.33 14.94
CA ASP A 349 -2.78 -16.57 15.28
C ASP A 349 -2.13 -15.46 16.09
N VAL A 350 -2.71 -14.26 16.10
CA VAL A 350 -2.29 -13.18 16.99
C VAL A 350 -3.49 -12.66 17.78
N ASP A 351 -3.38 -12.80 19.09
CA ASP A 351 -4.34 -12.33 20.10
C ASP A 351 -3.58 -11.36 21.01
N ASN A 352 -3.64 -10.07 20.69
CA ASN A 352 -2.93 -9.04 21.44
C ASN A 352 -3.91 -8.31 22.34
N THR A 353 -3.63 -8.29 23.64
CA THR A 353 -4.53 -7.68 24.64
C THR A 353 -4.07 -6.30 25.12
N VAL A 354 -3.07 -5.70 24.45
CA VAL A 354 -2.43 -4.46 24.90
C VAL A 354 -2.14 -3.47 23.76
N ALA A 355 -2.13 -2.19 24.14
CA ALA A 355 -1.70 -1.07 23.30
C ALA A 355 -2.39 -1.09 21.92
N TYR A 356 -1.67 -1.00 20.81
CA TYR A 356 -2.25 -0.68 19.49
C TYR A 356 -2.80 -1.89 18.71
N GLY A 357 -3.05 -3.01 19.39
CA GLY A 357 -3.11 -4.32 18.74
C GLY A 357 -1.73 -4.71 18.17
N PRO A 358 -1.64 -5.55 17.14
CA PRO A 358 -2.73 -6.06 16.31
C PRO A 358 -3.29 -7.41 16.79
N GLU A 359 -4.53 -7.71 16.41
CA GLU A 359 -5.03 -9.09 16.31
C GLU A 359 -5.06 -9.54 14.85
N HIS A 360 -4.87 -10.84 14.63
CA HIS A 360 -4.76 -11.41 13.29
C HIS A 360 -5.47 -12.76 13.17
N TYR A 361 -6.30 -12.86 12.14
CA TYR A 361 -6.92 -14.11 11.68
C TYR A 361 -6.51 -14.39 10.24
N TYR A 362 -6.23 -15.66 9.93
CA TYR A 362 -6.01 -16.12 8.56
C TYR A 362 -6.95 -17.26 8.19
N ALA A 363 -7.46 -17.23 6.96
CA ALA A 363 -8.12 -18.37 6.34
C ALA A 363 -7.07 -19.25 5.61
N SER A 364 -7.21 -20.57 5.72
CA SER A 364 -6.28 -21.55 5.17
C SER A 364 -6.09 -21.39 3.67
N CYS A 365 -4.85 -21.56 3.22
CA CYS A 365 -4.51 -21.67 1.81
C CYS A 365 -4.79 -23.08 1.27
N ASP A 366 -5.00 -24.07 2.14
CA ASP A 366 -5.41 -25.42 1.75
C ASP A 366 -6.88 -25.42 1.29
N SER A 367 -7.12 -25.70 0.01
CA SER A 367 -8.46 -25.86 -0.56
C SER A 367 -9.29 -27.00 0.05
N ALA A 368 -8.65 -27.96 0.73
CA ALA A 368 -9.37 -29.00 1.48
C ALA A 368 -9.91 -28.49 2.83
N ARG A 369 -9.39 -27.37 3.33
CA ARG A 369 -9.84 -26.73 4.58
C ARG A 369 -10.66 -25.47 4.35
N LEU A 370 -10.31 -24.69 3.31
CA LEU A 370 -10.99 -23.44 2.98
C LEU A 370 -12.43 -23.73 2.53
N GLN A 371 -13.40 -23.17 3.26
CA GLN A 371 -14.81 -23.31 2.91
C GLN A 371 -15.28 -22.16 2.00
N GLU A 372 -16.09 -22.49 1.00
CA GLU A 372 -16.90 -21.51 0.27
C GLU A 372 -18.04 -20.99 1.17
N GLY A 373 -18.44 -19.75 0.96
CA GLY A 373 -19.49 -19.08 1.71
C GLY A 373 -19.01 -17.79 2.39
N THR A 374 -19.84 -17.28 3.31
CA THR A 374 -19.62 -16.00 3.97
C THR A 374 -18.93 -16.17 5.32
N TYR A 375 -17.78 -15.52 5.46
CA TYR A 375 -17.09 -15.31 6.73
C TYR A 375 -17.52 -13.96 7.28
N ARG A 376 -18.05 -13.93 8.50
CA ARG A 376 -18.50 -12.70 9.16
C ARG A 376 -17.46 -12.25 10.16
N VAL A 377 -16.89 -11.08 9.93
CA VAL A 377 -15.89 -10.46 10.80
C VAL A 377 -16.56 -9.39 11.64
N ALA A 378 -16.38 -9.47 12.95
CA ALA A 378 -16.88 -8.51 13.92
C ALA A 378 -15.85 -8.29 15.03
N ILE A 379 -15.98 -7.19 15.77
CA ILE A 379 -15.09 -6.88 16.88
C ILE A 379 -15.86 -6.53 18.16
N ALA A 380 -15.24 -6.77 19.30
CA ALA A 380 -15.75 -6.42 20.61
C ALA A 380 -14.77 -5.49 21.33
N ASN A 381 -15.27 -4.49 22.06
CA ASN A 381 -14.44 -3.83 23.08
C ASN A 381 -14.43 -4.77 24.29
N TYR A 382 -13.47 -5.69 24.36
CA TYR A 382 -13.41 -6.63 25.47
C TYR A 382 -13.25 -5.89 26.79
N ALA A 383 -12.27 -4.99 26.86
CA ALA A 383 -12.06 -4.16 28.02
C ALA A 383 -11.31 -2.86 27.72
N ARG A 384 -11.75 -1.77 28.36
CA ARG A 384 -10.96 -0.52 28.51
C ARG A 384 -10.55 0.18 27.19
N ALA A 385 -11.19 -0.14 26.07
CA ALA A 385 -10.96 0.52 24.79
C ALA A 385 -12.05 1.57 24.43
N ALA A 386 -12.83 2.04 25.40
CA ALA A 386 -13.87 3.03 25.12
C ALA A 386 -13.28 4.35 24.60
N GLY A 387 -13.86 4.88 23.52
CA GLY A 387 -13.39 6.07 22.82
C GLY A 387 -12.22 5.83 21.87
N ARG A 388 -11.67 4.61 21.79
CA ARG A 388 -10.64 4.25 20.81
C ARG A 388 -11.25 4.04 19.43
N VAL A 389 -10.49 4.33 18.40
CA VAL A 389 -10.77 3.97 17.01
C VAL A 389 -10.12 2.62 16.73
N ALA A 390 -10.95 1.61 16.51
CA ALA A 390 -10.51 0.31 16.03
C ALA A 390 -10.65 0.23 14.51
N THR A 391 -9.65 -0.34 13.85
CA THR A 391 -9.55 -0.49 12.40
C THR A 391 -9.34 -1.95 12.05
N VAL A 392 -10.23 -2.47 11.20
CA VAL A 392 -10.12 -3.80 10.61
C VAL A 392 -9.80 -3.66 9.13
N GLN A 393 -8.82 -4.42 8.66
CA GLN A 393 -8.51 -4.58 7.25
C GLN A 393 -8.62 -6.04 6.85
N VAL A 394 -9.31 -6.29 5.73
CA VAL A 394 -9.36 -7.60 5.07
C VAL A 394 -8.51 -7.54 3.81
N ALA A 395 -7.59 -8.50 3.66
CA ALA A 395 -6.77 -8.64 2.46
C ALA A 395 -6.78 -10.08 1.96
N SER A 396 -6.91 -10.29 0.64
CA SER A 396 -6.77 -11.60 0.01
C SER A 396 -5.34 -11.82 -0.49
N TRP A 397 -4.95 -13.09 -0.59
CA TRP A 397 -3.67 -13.46 -1.18
C TRP A 397 -3.53 -12.95 -2.61
N ASP A 398 -4.60 -12.94 -3.42
CA ASP A 398 -4.53 -12.62 -4.86
C ASP A 398 -4.64 -11.11 -5.10
N ASP A 399 -5.64 -10.48 -4.50
CA ASP A 399 -6.04 -9.11 -4.82
C ASP A 399 -5.43 -8.06 -3.87
N GLY A 400 -4.81 -8.48 -2.76
CA GLY A 400 -4.32 -7.56 -1.73
C GLY A 400 -5.49 -7.05 -0.87
N VAL A 401 -5.47 -5.77 -0.48
CA VAL A 401 -6.52 -5.18 0.36
C VAL A 401 -7.88 -5.23 -0.35
N LEU A 402 -8.85 -5.90 0.28
CA LEU A 402 -10.24 -5.93 -0.18
C LEU A 402 -11.07 -4.80 0.42
N GLY A 403 -10.73 -4.38 1.65
CA GLY A 403 -11.34 -3.22 2.29
C GLY A 403 -10.84 -2.97 3.70
N THR A 404 -10.95 -1.71 4.12
CA THR A 404 -10.56 -1.21 5.45
C THR A 404 -11.76 -0.48 6.07
N LYS A 405 -12.05 -0.74 7.34
CA LYS A 405 -13.15 -0.11 8.07
C LYS A 405 -12.72 0.24 9.48
N SER A 406 -13.09 1.45 9.92
CA SER A 406 -12.81 1.95 11.26
C SER A 406 -14.09 2.26 12.02
N VAL A 407 -14.09 2.07 13.34
CA VAL A 407 -15.21 2.41 14.23
C VAL A 407 -14.68 2.94 15.56
N THR A 408 -15.35 3.96 16.10
CA THR A 408 -15.10 4.42 17.48
C THR A 408 -15.84 3.52 18.46
N LEU A 409 -15.09 2.91 19.37
CA LEU A 409 -15.59 1.96 20.35
C LEU A 409 -16.34 2.66 21.48
N GLY A 410 -17.45 2.04 21.89
CA GLY A 410 -18.28 2.42 23.03
C GLY A 410 -17.81 1.76 24.32
N ALA A 411 -18.73 1.55 25.27
CA ALA A 411 -18.43 0.81 26.50
C ALA A 411 -17.99 -0.64 26.21
N ALA A 412 -17.32 -1.25 27.18
CA ALA A 412 -16.88 -2.64 27.05
C ALA A 412 -18.08 -3.59 26.88
N THR A 413 -17.98 -4.51 25.93
CA THR A 413 -18.98 -5.53 25.61
C THR A 413 -18.50 -6.95 25.95
N GLY A 414 -17.26 -7.11 26.42
CA GLY A 414 -16.70 -8.42 26.74
C GLY A 414 -16.64 -9.30 25.50
N ASP A 415 -17.13 -10.54 25.60
CA ASP A 415 -17.13 -11.51 24.50
C ASP A 415 -18.21 -11.25 23.42
N ASP A 416 -19.02 -10.18 23.54
CA ASP A 416 -20.11 -9.87 22.61
C ASP A 416 -19.63 -8.91 21.49
N PRO A 417 -19.45 -9.41 20.24
CA PRO A 417 -18.93 -8.61 19.13
C PRO A 417 -20.03 -7.77 18.47
N VAL A 418 -20.34 -6.65 19.11
CA VAL A 418 -21.42 -5.75 18.67
C VAL A 418 -21.09 -4.94 17.40
N TYR A 419 -19.81 -4.87 17.02
CA TYR A 419 -19.37 -4.10 15.85
C TYR A 419 -19.15 -5.02 14.64
N ALA A 420 -20.16 -5.12 13.77
CA ALA A 420 -20.01 -5.82 12.50
C ALA A 420 -19.07 -5.06 11.55
N MET A 421 -18.01 -5.71 11.08
CA MET A 421 -16.97 -5.08 10.26
C MET A 421 -17.12 -5.45 8.79
N PHE A 422 -17.04 -6.75 8.45
CA PHE A 422 -17.07 -7.24 7.08
C PHE A 422 -17.80 -8.57 6.93
N ASN A 423 -18.38 -8.78 5.75
CA ASN A 423 -18.75 -10.09 5.24
C ASN A 423 -17.78 -10.44 4.09
N VAL A 424 -16.88 -11.38 4.32
CA VAL A 424 -15.95 -11.86 3.29
C VAL A 424 -16.56 -13.08 2.62
N VAL A 425 -16.85 -13.00 1.33
CA VAL A 425 -17.42 -14.10 0.55
C VAL A 425 -16.32 -14.82 -0.18
N VAL A 426 -16.09 -16.08 0.17
CA VAL A 426 -15.22 -16.98 -0.57
C VAL A 426 -16.06 -17.77 -1.57
N SER A 427 -15.66 -17.76 -2.83
CA SER A 427 -16.34 -18.50 -3.89
C SER A 427 -15.35 -19.22 -4.80
N LYS A 428 -15.76 -20.37 -5.34
CA LYS A 428 -15.02 -21.09 -6.37
C LYS A 428 -15.72 -20.94 -7.71
N ASN A 429 -15.01 -20.44 -8.70
CA ASN A 429 -15.51 -20.37 -10.06
C ASN A 429 -15.69 -21.80 -10.62
N ALA A 430 -16.91 -22.14 -11.04
CA ALA A 430 -17.24 -23.49 -11.49
C ALA A 430 -16.56 -23.88 -12.80
N GLN A 431 -16.20 -22.91 -13.65
CA GLN A 431 -15.62 -23.16 -14.98
C GLN A 431 -14.12 -23.40 -14.92
N ASN A 432 -13.38 -22.66 -14.10
CA ASN A 432 -11.92 -22.74 -14.03
C ASN A 432 -11.38 -23.19 -12.67
N GLY A 433 -12.26 -23.43 -11.68
CA GLY A 433 -11.89 -23.88 -10.35
C GLY A 433 -11.17 -22.84 -9.48
N LYS A 434 -11.02 -21.59 -9.96
CA LYS A 434 -10.31 -20.52 -9.25
C LYS A 434 -11.13 -20.05 -8.05
N TYR A 435 -10.50 -19.99 -6.88
CA TYR A 435 -11.07 -19.38 -5.69
C TYR A 435 -10.88 -17.86 -5.74
N SER A 436 -11.85 -17.11 -5.21
CA SER A 436 -11.77 -15.67 -4.98
C SER A 436 -12.35 -15.30 -3.63
N ALA A 437 -11.92 -14.17 -3.08
CA ALA A 437 -12.49 -13.55 -1.89
C ALA A 437 -12.96 -12.13 -2.24
N THR A 438 -14.20 -11.79 -1.89
CA THR A 438 -14.76 -10.45 -2.10
C THR A 438 -15.50 -9.97 -0.87
N LEU A 439 -15.76 -8.67 -0.75
CA LEU A 439 -16.59 -8.13 0.32
C LEU A 439 -18.05 -8.04 -0.13
N ALA A 440 -18.96 -8.50 0.73
CA ALA A 440 -20.39 -8.28 0.60
C ALA A 440 -20.86 -7.19 1.57
N PRO A 441 -21.96 -6.48 1.24
CA PRO A 441 -22.60 -5.57 2.17
C PRO A 441 -22.94 -6.26 3.50
N LEU A 442 -22.85 -5.51 4.59
CA LEU A 442 -23.45 -5.94 5.86
C LEU A 442 -24.97 -5.87 5.71
N ALA A 443 -25.69 -6.86 6.27
CA ALA A 443 -27.14 -6.76 6.36
C ALA A 443 -27.50 -5.48 7.16
N PRO A 444 -28.56 -4.75 6.75
CA PRO A 444 -28.96 -3.50 7.39
C PRO A 444 -29.34 -3.64 8.86
#